data_AF-A0A2J7W409-F1
#
_entry.id   AF-A0A2J7W409-F1
#
_cell.length_a   1.000
_cell.length_b   1.000
_cell.length_c   1.000
_cell.angle_alpha   90.00
_cell.angle_beta   90.00
_cell.angle_gamma   90.00
#
_symmetry.space_group_name_H-M   'P 1'
#
loop_
_entity.id
_entity.type
_entity.pdbx_description
1 polymer ?
#
loop_
_entity_poly.entity_id
_entity_poly.type
_entity_poly.pdbx_seq_one_letter_code
_entity_poly.pdbx_strand_id
1 'polypeptide(L)' 'MVWDAFSDSLWSGIHELSSEEVLIVWHGYPDLKAGDPECFKRVREILNEIAQTLSNPAYGAGKKVHLLVALVEPA' A
#
# COMPACT_ATOMS: atom_id res chain seq x y z
N MET A 1 -16.13 4.76 -2.97
CA MET A 1 -15.82 6.07 -2.36
C MET A 1 -14.80 5.97 -1.25
N VAL A 2 -15.06 5.27 -0.13
CA VAL A 2 -14.09 5.20 1.00
C VAL A 2 -12.78 4.51 0.60
N TRP A 3 -12.86 3.40 -0.14
CA TRP A 3 -11.69 2.68 -0.62
C TRP A 3 -10.87 3.46 -1.64
N ASP A 4 -11.53 4.24 -2.50
CA ASP A 4 -10.87 5.09 -3.50
C ASP A 4 -10.10 6.21 -2.80
N ALA A 5 -10.75 6.90 -1.85
CA ALA A 5 -10.09 7.95 -1.07
C ALA A 5 -8.89 7.42 -0.25
N PHE A 6 -8.99 6.20 0.30
CA PHE A 6 -7.87 5.54 0.97
C PHE A 6 -6.72 5.26 -0.01
N SER A 7 -7.03 4.71 -1.19
CA SER A 7 -6.06 4.42 -2.24
C SER A 7 -5.34 5.68 -2.71
N ASP A 8 -6.10 6.72 -3.06
CA ASP A 8 -5.58 7.99 -3.58
C ASP A 8 -4.67 8.69 -2.57
N SER A 9 -5.10 8.72 -1.30
CA SER A 9 -4.33 9.35 -0.23
C SER A 9 -2.99 8.64 0.00
N LEU A 10 -3.01 7.29 0.02
CA LEU A 10 -1.80 6.52 0.24
C LEU A 10 -0.86 6.59 -0.96
N TRP A 11 -1.40 6.53 -2.18
CA TRP A 11 -0.63 6.66 -3.41
C TRP A 11 0.08 8.02 -3.47
N SER A 12 -0.66 9.12 -3.29
CA SER A 12 -0.09 10.49 -3.35
C SER A 12 0.95 10.69 -2.25
N GLY A 13 0.64 10.27 -1.02
CA GLY A 13 1.55 10.41 0.12
C GLY A 13 2.88 9.68 -0.10
N ILE A 14 2.85 8.47 -0.67
CA ILE A 14 4.08 7.72 -0.99
C ILE A 14 4.79 8.35 -2.20
N HIS A 15 4.04 8.77 -3.22
CA HIS A 15 4.61 9.40 -4.41
C HIS A 15 5.38 10.69 -4.09
N GLU A 16 4.92 11.45 -3.11
CA GLU A 16 5.54 12.71 -2.65
C GLU A 16 6.83 12.50 -1.83
N LEU A 17 7.05 11.30 -1.26
CA LEU A 17 8.29 11.00 -0.53
C LEU A 17 9.50 11.13 -1.44
N SER A 18 10.60 11.72 -0.99
CA SER A 18 11.84 11.80 -1.79
C SER A 18 12.49 10.44 -2.07
N SER A 19 12.11 9.40 -1.35
CA SER A 19 12.68 8.04 -1.47
C SER A 19 12.10 7.27 -2.66
N GLU A 20 12.97 6.56 -3.37
CA GLU A 20 12.57 5.61 -4.43
C GLU A 20 12.22 4.23 -3.88
N GLU A 21 12.60 3.92 -2.64
CA GLU A 21 12.32 2.64 -1.97
C GLU A 21 11.54 2.91 -0.68
N VAL A 22 10.38 2.27 -0.54
CA VAL A 22 9.46 2.47 0.59
C VAL A 22 9.01 1.11 1.12
N LEU A 23 9.11 0.95 2.44
CA LEU A 23 8.65 -0.24 3.16
C LEU A 23 7.50 0.13 4.09
N ILE A 24 6.34 -0.49 3.90
CA ILE A 24 5.25 -0.47 4.90
C ILE A 24 5.37 -1.72 5.75
N VAL A 25 5.46 -1.54 7.07
CA VAL A 25 5.45 -2.63 8.04
C VAL A 25 4.09 -2.68 8.72
N TRP A 26 3.33 -3.76 8.50
CA TRP A 26 1.98 -3.90 9.03
C TRP A 26 1.92 -4.98 10.12
N HIS A 27 1.92 -4.53 11.38
CA HIS A 27 1.94 -5.40 12.57
C HIS A 27 0.54 -5.90 13.00
N GLY A 28 -0.50 -5.07 12.86
CA GLY A 28 -1.87 -5.38 13.30
C GLY A 28 -2.73 -6.12 12.27
N TYR A 29 -2.11 -6.70 11.24
CA TYR A 29 -2.84 -7.38 10.18
C TYR A 29 -3.58 -8.66 10.64
N PRO A 30 -3.11 -9.44 11.66
CA PRO A 30 -3.80 -10.65 12.08
C PRO A 30 -5.18 -10.35 12.69
N ASP A 31 -5.28 -9.28 13.49
CA ASP A 31 -6.54 -8.86 14.11
C ASP A 31 -7.57 -8.47 13.05
N LEU A 32 -7.16 -7.68 12.04
CA LEU A 32 -8.04 -7.33 10.92
C LEU A 32 -8.43 -8.58 10.12
N LYS A 33 -7.48 -9.46 9.83
CA LYS A 33 -7.74 -10.70 9.09
C LYS A 33 -8.72 -11.62 9.80
N ALA A 34 -8.66 -11.69 11.14
CA ALA A 34 -9.56 -12.52 11.94
C ALA A 34 -10.95 -11.89 12.10
N GLY A 35 -11.02 -10.57 12.34
CA GLY A 35 -12.27 -9.85 12.55
C GLY A 35 -13.06 -9.55 11.28
N ASP A 36 -12.36 -9.27 10.18
CA ASP A 36 -12.96 -8.95 8.87
C ASP A 36 -12.04 -9.39 7.70
N PRO A 37 -12.13 -10.67 7.30
CA PRO A 37 -11.30 -11.23 6.23
C PRO A 37 -11.46 -10.54 4.87
N GLU A 38 -12.68 -10.06 4.55
CA GLU A 38 -12.96 -9.38 3.28
C GLU A 38 -12.35 -7.97 3.26
N CYS A 39 -12.43 -7.24 4.37
CA CYS A 39 -11.73 -5.97 4.55
C CYS A 39 -10.22 -6.16 4.42
N PHE A 40 -9.65 -7.17 5.10
CA PHE A 40 -8.23 -7.49 4.98
C PHE A 40 -7.82 -7.79 3.53
N LYS A 41 -8.62 -8.61 2.82
CA LYS A 41 -8.40 -8.89 1.40
C LYS A 41 -8.42 -7.61 0.57
N ARG A 42 -9.40 -6.73 0.80
CA ARG A 42 -9.53 -5.47 0.06
C ARG A 42 -8.35 -4.54 0.27
N VAL A 43 -7.87 -4.38 1.51
CA VAL A 43 -6.67 -3.59 1.81
C VAL A 43 -5.44 -4.15 1.10
N ARG A 44 -5.27 -5.49 1.07
CA ARG A 44 -4.17 -6.12 0.34
C ARG A 44 -4.22 -5.88 -1.17
N GLU A 45 -5.40 -5.94 -1.77
CA GLU A 45 -5.59 -5.62 -3.19
C GLU A 45 -5.15 -4.19 -3.48
N ILE A 46 -5.63 -3.22 -2.69
CA ILE A 46 -5.27 -1.80 -2.85
C ILE A 46 -3.76 -1.59 -2.70
N LEU A 47 -3.14 -2.18 -1.68
CA LEU A 47 -1.69 -2.05 -1.47
C LEU A 47 -0.88 -2.63 -2.64
N ASN A 48 -1.33 -3.74 -3.24
CA ASN A 48 -0.71 -4.32 -4.43
C ASN A 48 -0.88 -3.41 -5.66
N GLU A 49 -2.08 -2.85 -5.86
CA GLU A 49 -2.36 -1.90 -6.95
C GLU A 49 -1.49 -0.65 -6.83
N ILE A 50 -1.34 -0.12 -5.61
CA ILE A 50 -0.46 1.02 -5.34
C ILE A 50 0.99 0.68 -5.64
N ALA A 51 1.48 -0.49 -5.19
CA ALA A 51 2.86 -0.91 -5.46
C ALA A 51 3.13 -1.04 -6.97
N GLN A 52 2.19 -1.62 -7.73
CA GLN A 52 2.31 -1.75 -9.18
C GLN A 52 2.31 -0.39 -9.88
N THR A 53 1.39 0.50 -9.52
CA THR A 53 1.25 1.81 -10.18
C THR A 53 2.41 2.74 -9.83
N LEU A 54 2.88 2.78 -8.59
CA LEU A 54 4.05 3.56 -8.17
C LEU A 54 5.36 3.08 -8.84
N SER A 55 5.48 1.78 -9.08
CA SER A 55 6.66 1.20 -9.74
C SER A 55 6.66 1.42 -11.27
N ASN A 56 5.55 1.92 -11.81
CA ASN A 56 5.40 2.18 -13.24
C ASN A 56 5.49 3.70 -13.52
N PRO A 57 6.56 4.16 -14.19
CA PRO A 57 6.78 5.59 -14.44
C PRO A 57 5.71 6.25 -15.32
N ALA A 58 4.88 5.46 -16.03
CA ALA A 58 3.74 5.98 -16.79
C ALA A 58 2.65 6.58 -15.88
N TYR A 59 2.56 6.14 -14.62
CA TYR A 59 1.59 6.64 -13.64
C TYR A 59 2.22 7.65 -12.68
N GLY A 60 3.53 7.56 -12.42
CA GLY A 60 4.27 8.39 -11.47
C GLY A 60 4.96 9.62 -12.05
N ALA A 61 4.46 10.23 -13.13
CA ALA A 61 5.07 11.42 -13.75
C ALA A 61 6.60 11.26 -14.04
N GLY A 62 7.04 10.06 -14.44
CA GLY A 62 8.44 9.74 -14.70
C GLY A 62 9.26 9.31 -13.47
N LYS A 63 8.70 9.41 -12.26
CA LYS A 63 9.30 8.89 -11.03
C LYS A 63 8.86 7.45 -10.79
N LYS A 64 9.82 6.63 -10.37
CA LYS A 64 9.59 5.23 -9.99
C LYS A 64 9.75 5.07 -8.49
N VAL A 65 8.73 4.53 -7.83
CA VAL A 65 8.81 4.18 -6.42
C VAL A 65 8.55 2.68 -6.25
N HIS A 66 9.50 2.01 -5.60
CA HIS A 66 9.45 0.62 -5.22
C HIS A 66 8.84 0.51 -3.83
N LEU A 67 7.56 0.10 -3.77
CA LEU A 67 6.84 -0.15 -2.53
C LEU A 67 6.86 -1.64 -2.19
N LEU A 68 7.32 -1.98 -0.98
CA LEU A 68 7.17 -3.30 -0.37
C LEU A 68 6.25 -3.19 0.85
N VAL A 69 5.37 -4.18 1.03
CA VAL A 69 4.55 -4.31 2.24
C VAL A 69 4.92 -5.59 2.97
N ALA A 70 5.48 -5.45 4.16
CA ALA A 70 5.81 -6.56 5.04
C ALA A 70 4.70 -6.77 6.07
N LEU A 71 4.08 -7.94 6.02
CA LEU A 71 3.21 -8.44 7.08
C LEU A 71 4.10 -9.03 8.17
N VAL A 72 4.09 -8.44 9.35
CA VAL A 72 4.97 -8.86 10.45
C VAL A 72 4.09 -9.31 11.60
N GLU A 73 4.22 -10.57 11.97
CA GLU A 73 3.58 -11.09 13.19
C GLU A 73 4.45 -10.70 14.40
N PRO A 74 3.84 -10.25 15.52
CA PRO A 74 4.59 -10.10 16.76
C PRO A 74 5.14 -11.46 17.19
N ALA A 75 6.41 -11.47 17.62
CA ALA A 75 7.12 -12.65 18.11
C ALA A 75 6.57 -13.16 19.45
#